data_AF-A0A2V1DJ45-F1
#
_entry.id   AF-A0A2V1DJ45-F1
#
_cell.length_a   1.000
_cell.length_b   1.000
_cell.length_c   1.000
_cell.angle_alpha   90.00
_cell.angle_beta   90.00
_cell.angle_gamma   90.00
#
_symmetry.space_group_name_H-M   'P 1'
#
loop_
_entity.id
_entity.type
_entity.pdbx_description
1 polymer ?
#
loop_
_entity_poly.entity_id
_entity_poly.type
_entity_poly.pdbx_seq_one_letter_code
_entity_poly.pdbx_strand_id
1 'polypeptide(L)'
;MADPEILLPSLINSLAASEPDKLFCAYADSASTADVLNQVTYKTIANAVNACAWWLRETLGDAVNFDTIAYLGPSNIQPAILTLAAAKVNRKAFLVSPRNSVAAQLQLFDTTECKVLIVAQGFQLPEPLTTALTARDTKILPSKPQRHWLEHDSVSGFPFNASLKDCPERPFVVLHTSGSTGFPKPITYTFAALRSYIAQANPKDIDPDCAPTQTDVFKNTYGGPYMSLVGTDRKAAALLIEPRMQVEGDAEKSLLQEQIGDSVQRANDLAPDFARIEKDMILFTNPDKPIVRASKGTVQRNATLEAYKKEIDQLYEESL
;
A
#
# COMPACT_ATOMS: atom_id res chain seq x y z
N MET A 1 -8.53 22.70 -9.54
CA MET A 1 -7.80 21.47 -9.91
C MET A 1 -6.40 21.61 -9.33
N ALA A 2 -5.90 20.62 -8.57
CA ALA A 2 -4.54 20.71 -8.02
C ALA A 2 -3.53 20.74 -9.18
N ASP A 3 -2.48 21.57 -9.05
CA ASP A 3 -1.40 21.68 -10.03
C ASP A 3 -0.87 20.27 -10.37
N PRO A 4 -0.89 19.83 -11.64
CA PRO A 4 -0.49 18.48 -12.02
C PRO A 4 0.99 18.17 -11.72
N GLU A 5 1.81 19.20 -11.53
CA GLU A 5 3.25 19.09 -11.25
C GLU A 5 3.58 19.01 -9.76
N ILE A 6 2.60 19.26 -8.89
CA ILE A 6 2.83 19.35 -7.44
C ILE A 6 3.11 17.97 -6.84
N LEU A 7 4.22 17.88 -6.11
CA LEU A 7 4.59 16.68 -5.37
C LEU A 7 3.90 16.66 -4.00
N LEU A 8 3.69 15.47 -3.44
CA LEU A 8 2.94 15.28 -2.18
C LEU A 8 3.39 16.19 -1.02
N PRO A 9 4.71 16.40 -0.74
CA PRO A 9 5.11 17.32 0.33
C PRO A 9 4.68 18.78 0.09
N SER A 10 4.71 19.25 -1.15
CA SER A 10 4.25 20.60 -1.52
C SER A 10 2.72 20.70 -1.48
N LEU A 11 2.01 19.65 -1.89
CA LEU A 11 0.55 19.58 -1.79
C LEU A 11 0.08 19.69 -0.34
N ILE A 12 0.74 18.98 0.58
CA ILE A 12 0.46 19.06 2.02
C ILE A 12 0.68 20.48 2.53
N ASN A 13 1.79 21.14 2.16
CA ASN A 13 2.03 22.54 2.55
C ASN A 13 0.92 23.47 2.02
N SER A 14 0.50 23.29 0.76
CA SER A 14 -0.56 24.09 0.14
C SER A 14 -1.89 23.91 0.87
N LEU A 15 -2.29 22.66 1.13
CA LEU A 15 -3.55 22.36 1.83
C LEU A 15 -3.51 22.79 3.29
N ALA A 16 -2.36 22.72 3.96
CA ALA A 16 -2.20 23.27 5.30
C ALA A 16 -2.34 24.79 5.34
N ALA A 17 -1.99 25.49 4.27
CA ALA A 17 -2.15 26.94 4.17
C ALA A 17 -3.58 27.36 3.79
N SER A 18 -4.25 26.63 2.88
CA SER A 18 -5.57 26.99 2.39
C SER A 18 -6.73 26.38 3.19
N GLU A 19 -6.56 25.16 3.69
CA GLU A 19 -7.58 24.35 4.37
C GLU A 19 -6.98 23.66 5.63
N PRO A 20 -6.42 24.43 6.60
CA PRO A 20 -5.62 23.89 7.71
C PRO A 20 -6.33 22.83 8.56
N ASP A 21 -7.63 23.00 8.79
CA ASP A 21 -8.44 22.15 9.67
C ASP A 21 -9.08 20.96 8.94
N LYS A 22 -8.92 20.88 7.62
CA LYS A 22 -9.40 19.74 6.84
C LYS A 22 -8.64 18.49 7.23
N LEU A 23 -9.36 17.38 7.34
CA LEU A 23 -8.77 16.10 7.70
C LEU A 23 -7.83 15.60 6.61
N PHE A 24 -6.63 15.23 7.03
CA PHE A 24 -5.69 14.42 6.25
C PHE A 24 -6.01 12.93 6.43
N CYS A 25 -6.21 12.49 7.68
CA CYS A 25 -6.67 11.14 7.99
C CYS A 25 -7.32 11.06 9.37
N ALA A 26 -8.01 9.94 9.63
CA ALA A 26 -8.45 9.54 10.96
C ALA A 26 -8.09 8.06 11.20
N TYR A 27 -7.68 7.70 12.42
CA TYR A 27 -7.31 6.33 12.78
C TYR A 27 -7.62 6.00 14.23
N ALA A 28 -7.90 4.73 14.51
CA ALA A 28 -7.98 4.20 15.87
C ALA A 28 -6.61 3.69 16.34
N ASP A 29 -6.29 3.83 17.62
CA ASP A 29 -5.03 3.30 18.17
C ASP A 29 -5.05 1.77 18.29
N SER A 30 -6.22 1.17 18.40
CA SER A 30 -6.43 -0.27 18.44
C SER A 30 -7.82 -0.66 17.94
N ALA A 31 -8.01 -1.94 17.63
CA ALA A 31 -9.34 -2.47 17.33
C ALA A 31 -10.34 -2.28 18.48
N SER A 32 -9.85 -2.24 19.73
CA SER A 32 -10.68 -2.02 20.93
C SER A 32 -11.04 -0.55 21.18
N THR A 33 -10.48 0.38 20.41
CA THR A 33 -10.73 1.83 20.51
C THR A 33 -11.32 2.38 19.22
N ALA A 34 -11.90 1.53 18.37
CA ALA A 34 -12.43 1.90 17.06
C ALA A 34 -13.48 3.02 17.10
N ASP A 35 -14.19 3.18 18.23
CA ASP A 35 -15.20 4.23 18.42
C ASP A 35 -14.61 5.62 18.66
N VAL A 36 -13.30 5.72 18.97
CA VAL A 36 -12.60 7.00 19.20
C VAL A 36 -11.46 7.12 18.20
N LEU A 37 -11.70 7.91 17.15
CA LEU A 37 -10.71 8.14 16.10
C LEU A 37 -9.83 9.35 16.44
N ASN A 38 -8.52 9.13 16.42
CA ASN A 38 -7.55 10.21 16.34
C ASN A 38 -7.67 10.89 14.99
N GLN A 39 -7.88 12.20 15.00
CA GLN A 39 -8.02 13.02 13.80
C GLN A 39 -6.73 13.79 13.55
N VAL A 40 -6.24 13.75 12.32
CA VAL A 40 -5.05 14.50 11.90
C VAL A 40 -5.45 15.41 10.76
N THR A 41 -5.29 16.72 10.96
CA THR A 41 -5.60 17.75 9.96
C THR A 41 -4.39 18.01 9.05
N TYR A 42 -4.59 18.74 7.95
CA TYR A 42 -3.50 19.18 7.08
C TYR A 42 -2.47 20.06 7.82
N LYS A 43 -2.91 20.92 8.76
CA LYS A 43 -2.01 21.67 9.63
C LYS A 43 -1.15 20.75 10.49
N THR A 44 -1.78 19.76 11.15
CA THR A 44 -1.06 18.83 12.04
C THR A 44 -0.04 18.01 11.27
N ILE A 45 -0.40 17.41 10.13
CA ILE A 45 0.54 16.60 9.34
C ILE A 45 1.66 17.47 8.75
N ALA A 46 1.39 18.71 8.31
CA ALA A 46 2.43 19.60 7.80
C ALA A 46 3.46 19.95 8.89
N ASN A 47 3.01 20.28 10.10
CA ASN A 47 3.88 20.51 11.25
C ASN A 47 4.71 19.26 11.59
N ALA A 48 4.07 18.09 11.65
CA ALA A 48 4.73 16.82 11.93
C ALA A 48 5.84 16.48 10.91
N VAL A 49 5.54 16.66 9.62
CA VAL A 49 6.50 16.42 8.52
C VAL A 49 7.66 17.41 8.59
N ASN A 50 7.40 18.69 8.87
CA ASN A 50 8.46 19.69 9.01
C ASN A 50 9.36 19.39 10.22
N ALA A 51 8.78 19.06 11.38
CA ALA A 51 9.53 18.69 12.58
C ALA A 51 10.40 17.46 12.34
N CYS A 52 9.84 16.43 11.71
CA CYS A 52 10.58 15.22 11.36
C CYS A 52 11.68 15.49 10.33
N ALA A 53 11.46 16.38 9.35
CA ALA A 53 12.48 16.76 8.36
C ALA A 53 13.65 17.51 9.00
N TRP A 54 13.38 18.46 9.91
CA TRP A 54 14.44 19.13 10.66
C TRP A 54 15.23 18.13 11.51
N TRP A 55 14.54 17.25 12.23
CA TRP A 55 15.18 16.20 13.03
C TRP A 55 16.06 15.26 12.18
N LEU A 56 15.59 14.83 11.00
CA LEU A 56 16.38 14.01 10.09
C LEU A 56 17.65 14.73 9.63
N ARG A 57 17.54 16.00 9.23
CA ARG A 57 18.69 16.81 8.81
C ARG A 57 19.69 17.00 9.95
N GLU A 58 19.22 17.29 11.16
CA GLU A 58 20.09 17.43 12.36
C GLU A 58 20.79 16.12 12.72
N THR A 59 20.12 14.98 12.53
CA THR A 59 20.62 13.66 12.96
C THR A 59 21.53 12.99 11.93
N LEU A 60 21.27 13.22 10.64
CA LEU A 60 21.91 12.52 9.52
C LEU A 60 22.69 13.46 8.58
N GLY A 61 22.57 14.77 8.73
CA GLY A 61 23.11 15.74 7.80
C GLY A 61 22.36 15.75 6.47
N ASP A 62 22.83 16.62 5.58
CA ASP A 62 22.28 16.77 4.23
C ASP A 62 22.55 15.53 3.37
N ALA A 63 21.65 15.31 2.40
CA ALA A 63 21.74 14.22 1.44
C ALA A 63 21.76 14.77 0.01
N VAL A 64 22.57 14.15 -0.85
CA VAL A 64 22.66 14.51 -2.27
C VAL A 64 22.18 13.40 -3.21
N ASN A 65 22.18 12.13 -2.77
CA ASN A 65 21.94 10.97 -3.62
C ASN A 65 20.70 10.14 -3.23
N PHE A 66 19.70 10.76 -2.59
CA PHE A 66 18.50 10.04 -2.16
C PHE A 66 18.80 8.81 -1.31
N ASP A 67 19.74 8.92 -0.37
CA ASP A 67 20.15 7.76 0.44
C ASP A 67 18.93 7.11 1.12
N THR A 68 18.98 5.79 1.25
CA THR A 68 17.88 5.01 1.81
C THR A 68 17.91 5.05 3.33
N ILE A 69 16.77 5.44 3.94
CA ILE A 69 16.54 5.33 5.38
C ILE A 69 15.42 4.32 5.65
N ALA A 70 15.75 3.19 6.27
CA ALA A 70 14.75 2.17 6.60
C ALA A 70 13.96 2.55 7.85
N TYR A 71 12.69 2.17 7.89
CA TYR A 71 11.85 2.26 9.07
C TYR A 71 11.32 0.89 9.47
N LEU A 72 11.42 0.58 10.76
CA LEU A 72 10.88 -0.65 11.34
C LEU A 72 10.07 -0.30 12.60
N GLY A 73 8.79 -0.63 12.57
CA GLY A 73 7.85 -0.25 13.61
C GLY A 73 6.41 -0.67 13.30
N PRO A 74 5.44 -0.21 14.09
CA PRO A 74 4.02 -0.49 13.87
C PRO A 74 3.49 0.19 12.61
N SER A 75 2.38 -0.34 12.10
CA SER A 75 1.65 0.22 10.96
C SER A 75 0.70 1.34 11.43
N ASN A 76 1.26 2.47 11.85
CA ASN A 76 0.53 3.69 12.23
C ASN A 76 0.86 4.86 11.29
N ILE A 77 0.64 6.11 11.71
CA ILE A 77 0.89 7.30 10.88
C ILE A 77 2.39 7.65 10.74
N GLN A 78 3.26 7.14 11.63
CA GLN A 78 4.69 7.49 11.63
C GLN A 78 5.41 7.14 10.32
N PRO A 79 5.21 5.96 9.68
CA PRO A 79 5.71 5.68 8.35
C PRO A 79 5.39 6.78 7.32
N ALA A 80 4.18 7.35 7.36
CA ALA A 80 3.78 8.41 6.44
C ALA A 80 4.54 9.71 6.72
N ILE A 81 4.59 10.12 8.01
CA ILE A 81 5.35 11.31 8.45
C ILE A 81 6.81 11.19 8.02
N LEU A 82 7.45 10.05 8.32
CA LEU A 82 8.85 9.82 8.03
C LEU A 82 9.13 9.77 6.52
N THR A 83 8.25 9.15 5.73
CA THR A 83 8.41 9.08 4.26
C THR A 83 8.35 10.47 3.64
N LEU A 84 7.38 11.30 4.05
CA LEU A 84 7.26 12.67 3.59
C LEU A 84 8.45 13.53 4.03
N ALA A 85 8.89 13.37 5.27
CA ALA A 85 10.05 14.08 5.82
C ALA A 85 11.36 13.67 5.11
N ALA A 86 11.56 12.38 4.85
CA ALA A 86 12.69 11.85 4.10
C ALA A 86 12.77 12.51 2.71
N ALA A 87 11.63 12.60 2.02
CA ALA A 87 11.56 13.25 0.71
C ALA A 87 11.99 14.72 0.78
N LYS A 88 11.61 15.45 1.84
CA LYS A 88 12.03 16.85 2.06
C LYS A 88 13.54 17.00 2.24
N VAL A 89 14.21 16.02 2.86
CA VAL A 89 15.66 16.04 3.10
C VAL A 89 16.49 15.32 2.02
N ASN A 90 15.97 15.20 0.79
CA ASN A 90 16.63 14.49 -0.32
C ASN A 90 17.03 13.04 0.03
N ARG A 91 16.17 12.31 0.75
CA ARG A 91 16.31 10.88 1.06
C ARG A 91 15.06 10.11 0.59
N LYS A 92 15.17 8.79 0.50
CA LYS A 92 14.01 7.90 0.27
C LYS A 92 13.79 7.01 1.49
N ALA A 93 12.55 6.89 1.94
CA ALA A 93 12.23 5.97 3.03
C ALA A 93 12.12 4.53 2.51
N PHE A 94 12.50 3.56 3.34
CA PHE A 94 12.29 2.14 3.06
C PHE A 94 11.45 1.51 4.16
N LEU A 95 10.20 1.17 3.83
CA LEU A 95 9.26 0.61 4.80
C LEU A 95 9.41 -0.92 4.86
N VAL A 96 10.20 -1.40 5.83
CA VAL A 96 10.45 -2.83 6.02
C VAL A 96 9.46 -3.45 6.99
N SER A 97 9.09 -4.71 6.73
CA SER A 97 8.17 -5.43 7.62
C SER A 97 8.96 -6.06 8.75
N PRO A 98 8.52 -5.93 10.02
CA PRO A 98 9.14 -6.63 11.14
C PRO A 98 8.97 -8.16 11.06
N ARG A 99 8.11 -8.64 10.15
CA ARG A 99 7.86 -10.08 9.91
C ARG A 99 8.91 -10.75 9.01
N ASN A 100 9.88 -10.01 8.48
CA ASN A 100 10.95 -10.58 7.67
C ASN A 100 11.95 -11.32 8.56
N SER A 101 12.55 -12.40 8.04
CA SER A 101 13.70 -13.04 8.69
C SER A 101 14.91 -12.10 8.69
N VAL A 102 15.89 -12.36 9.58
CA VAL A 102 17.14 -11.58 9.64
C VAL A 102 17.84 -11.57 8.26
N ALA A 103 18.00 -12.74 7.64
CA ALA A 103 18.60 -12.85 6.31
C ALA A 103 17.85 -12.03 5.25
N ALA A 104 16.52 -12.03 5.29
CA ALA A 104 15.72 -11.24 4.37
C ALA A 104 15.89 -9.73 4.59
N GLN A 105 15.97 -9.27 5.85
CA GLN A 105 16.24 -7.85 6.14
C GLN A 105 17.62 -7.42 5.61
N LEU A 106 18.65 -8.24 5.85
CA LEU A 106 20.02 -7.93 5.42
C LEU A 106 20.10 -7.85 3.90
N GLN A 107 19.54 -8.82 3.18
CA GLN A 107 19.51 -8.79 1.72
C GLN A 107 18.76 -7.57 1.18
N LEU A 108 17.63 -7.20 1.79
CA LEU A 108 16.90 -5.99 1.43
C LEU A 108 17.75 -4.73 1.67
N PHE A 109 18.48 -4.65 2.78
CA PHE A 109 19.37 -3.52 3.08
C PHE A 109 20.59 -3.46 2.17
N ASP A 110 21.15 -4.61 1.78
CA ASP A 110 22.19 -4.72 0.76
C ASP A 110 21.70 -4.16 -0.58
N THR A 111 20.58 -4.69 -1.07
CA THR A 111 20.02 -4.35 -2.39
C THR A 111 19.62 -2.87 -2.48
N THR A 112 19.26 -2.25 -1.36
CA THR A 112 18.83 -0.84 -1.31
C THR A 112 19.92 0.11 -0.82
N GLU A 113 21.14 -0.41 -0.61
CA GLU A 113 22.29 0.32 -0.06
C GLU A 113 21.94 1.07 1.25
N CYS A 114 21.03 0.50 2.04
CA CYS A 114 20.53 1.10 3.26
C CYS A 114 21.56 0.97 4.38
N LYS A 115 21.95 2.12 4.96
CA LYS A 115 22.92 2.23 6.07
C LYS A 115 22.32 2.79 7.35
N VAL A 116 21.05 3.21 7.33
CA VAL A 116 20.36 3.80 8.47
C VAL A 116 19.05 3.06 8.70
N LEU A 117 18.83 2.58 9.93
CA LEU A 117 17.58 1.99 10.37
C LEU A 117 16.97 2.85 11.48
N ILE A 118 15.81 3.45 11.20
CA ILE A 118 14.99 4.14 12.18
C ILE A 118 14.01 3.14 12.78
N VAL A 119 14.04 3.00 14.10
CA VAL A 119 13.20 2.06 14.85
C VAL A 119 12.16 2.84 15.64
N ALA A 120 10.89 2.47 15.55
CA ALA A 120 9.85 3.10 16.35
C ALA A 120 10.19 3.03 17.86
N GLN A 121 9.88 4.11 18.59
CA GLN A 121 10.17 4.12 20.04
C GLN A 121 9.46 2.96 20.74
N GLY A 122 10.20 2.25 21.60
CA GLY A 122 9.69 1.08 22.33
C GLY A 122 9.62 -0.20 21.49
N PHE A 123 9.85 -0.14 20.18
CA PHE A 123 9.90 -1.32 19.33
C PHE A 123 11.21 -2.08 19.54
N GLN A 124 11.12 -3.30 20.05
CA GLN A 124 12.30 -4.14 20.32
C GLN A 124 12.79 -4.81 19.04
N LEU A 125 14.05 -4.58 18.69
CA LEU A 125 14.70 -5.35 17.65
C LEU A 125 15.11 -6.73 18.20
N PRO A 126 14.88 -7.83 17.47
CA PRO A 126 15.43 -9.13 17.83
C PRO A 126 16.96 -9.05 17.95
N GLU A 127 17.54 -9.63 19.01
CA GLU A 127 18.99 -9.62 19.25
C GLU A 127 19.80 -10.08 18.02
N PRO A 128 19.42 -11.17 17.30
CA PRO A 128 20.16 -11.60 16.13
C PRO A 128 20.18 -10.56 15.00
N LEU A 129 19.12 -9.76 14.86
CA LEU A 129 19.07 -8.66 13.90
C LEU A 129 19.97 -7.51 14.36
N THR A 130 19.91 -7.13 15.64
CA THR A 130 20.77 -6.07 16.21
C THR A 130 22.25 -6.38 16.02
N THR A 131 22.66 -7.62 16.30
CA THR A 131 24.04 -8.08 16.14
C THR A 131 24.47 -8.05 14.67
N ALA A 132 23.63 -8.54 13.75
CA ALA A 132 23.94 -8.49 12.33
C ALA A 132 24.04 -7.06 11.77
N LEU A 133 23.16 -6.14 12.21
CA LEU A 133 23.19 -4.74 11.79
C LEU A 133 24.40 -3.98 12.32
N THR A 134 24.82 -4.31 13.55
CA THR A 134 26.07 -3.77 14.13
C THR A 134 27.28 -4.23 13.32
N ALA A 135 27.34 -5.51 12.97
CA ALA A 135 28.42 -6.05 12.12
C ALA A 135 28.44 -5.44 10.70
N ARG A 136 27.30 -4.95 10.21
CA ARG A 136 27.14 -4.24 8.93
C ARG A 136 27.47 -2.75 9.02
N ASP A 137 27.83 -2.22 10.20
CA ASP A 137 27.98 -0.77 10.43
C ASP A 137 26.70 0.02 10.08
N THR A 138 25.53 -0.56 10.35
CA THR A 138 24.24 0.11 10.16
C THR A 138 23.94 1.01 11.36
N LYS A 139 23.69 2.30 11.10
CA LYS A 139 23.31 3.26 12.13
C LYS A 139 21.85 3.02 12.55
N ILE A 140 21.64 2.49 13.76
CA ILE A 140 20.31 2.26 14.34
C ILE A 140 19.91 3.50 15.15
N LEU A 141 18.76 4.08 14.83
CA LEU A 141 18.25 5.31 15.46
C LEU A 141 16.86 5.10 16.03
N PRO A 142 16.62 5.41 17.31
CA PRO A 142 15.26 5.45 17.84
C PRO A 142 14.51 6.66 17.26
N SER A 143 13.34 6.43 16.69
CA SER A 143 12.37 7.48 16.35
C SER A 143 11.86 8.16 17.61
N LYS A 144 11.40 9.41 17.48
CA LYS A 144 10.53 10.03 18.49
C LYS A 144 9.14 9.35 18.46
N PRO A 145 8.37 9.40 19.57
CA PRO A 145 7.04 8.81 19.60
C PRO A 145 6.07 9.58 18.71
N GLN A 146 4.99 8.92 18.28
CA GLN A 146 3.93 9.52 17.44
C GLN A 146 3.44 10.88 17.98
N ARG A 147 3.15 10.96 19.28
CA ARG A 147 2.65 12.18 19.92
C ARG A 147 3.63 13.36 19.78
N HIS A 148 4.93 13.10 19.82
CA HIS A 148 5.94 14.15 19.66
C HIS A 148 5.81 14.84 18.31
N TRP A 149 5.47 14.09 17.26
CA TRP A 149 5.29 14.66 15.92
C TRP A 149 3.96 15.41 15.77
N LEU A 150 2.90 14.92 16.39
CA LEU A 150 1.53 15.43 16.17
C LEU A 150 1.15 16.60 17.11
N GLU A 151 1.81 16.77 18.24
CA GLU A 151 1.46 17.77 19.27
C GLU A 151 2.17 19.13 19.07
N HIS A 152 2.67 19.42 17.87
CA HIS A 152 3.27 20.72 17.56
C HIS A 152 2.24 21.76 17.12
N ASP A 153 2.15 22.88 17.85
CA ASP A 153 1.30 24.02 17.49
C ASP A 153 1.74 24.70 16.18
N SER A 154 3.05 24.91 16.04
CA SER A 154 3.69 25.55 14.89
C SER A 154 5.12 25.06 14.74
N VAL A 155 5.53 24.80 13.50
CA VAL A 155 6.89 24.41 13.15
C VAL A 155 7.33 25.21 11.93
N SER A 156 8.56 25.72 11.94
CA SER A 156 9.14 26.37 10.77
C SER A 156 9.09 25.43 9.55
N GLY A 157 8.67 25.95 8.41
CA GLY A 157 8.54 25.16 7.19
C GLY A 157 9.90 24.65 6.72
N PHE A 158 10.01 23.34 6.43
CA PHE A 158 11.19 22.79 5.77
C PHE A 158 11.08 23.03 4.25
N PRO A 159 12.08 23.68 3.61
CA PRO A 159 12.04 23.99 2.18
C PRO A 159 11.95 22.72 1.31
N PHE A 160 11.05 22.72 0.34
CA PHE A 160 10.94 21.63 -0.63
C PHE A 160 10.42 22.19 -1.95
N ASN A 161 11.33 22.35 -2.91
CA ASN A 161 11.08 23.04 -4.18
C ASN A 161 11.17 22.09 -5.38
N ALA A 162 10.97 20.79 -5.16
CA ALA A 162 10.98 19.81 -6.25
C ALA A 162 9.61 19.75 -6.94
N SER A 163 9.63 19.64 -8.27
CA SER A 163 8.46 19.42 -9.11
C SER A 163 8.57 18.09 -9.84
N LEU A 164 7.44 17.60 -10.37
CA LEU A 164 7.44 16.39 -11.17
C LEU A 164 8.23 16.56 -12.48
N LYS A 165 8.07 17.71 -13.16
CA LYS A 165 8.82 18.08 -14.37
C LYS A 165 10.34 18.03 -14.21
N ASP A 166 10.87 18.54 -13.11
CA ASP A 166 12.33 18.67 -12.94
C ASP A 166 13.02 17.34 -12.64
N CYS A 167 12.33 16.43 -11.94
CA CYS A 167 12.90 15.13 -11.56
C CYS A 167 11.81 14.05 -11.42
N PRO A 168 11.25 13.56 -12.55
CA PRO A 168 10.15 12.58 -12.52
C PRO A 168 10.58 11.25 -11.88
N GLU A 169 11.85 10.89 -12.07
CA GLU A 169 12.47 9.67 -11.51
C GLU A 169 12.92 9.83 -10.05
N ARG A 170 12.62 10.96 -9.41
CA ARG A 170 12.97 11.17 -8.00
C ARG A 170 12.34 10.06 -7.14
N PRO A 171 13.15 9.26 -6.44
CA PRO A 171 12.64 8.20 -5.59
C PRO A 171 11.94 8.80 -4.37
N PHE A 172 10.84 8.20 -3.95
CA PHE A 172 10.06 8.63 -2.80
C PHE A 172 10.11 7.58 -1.68
N VAL A 173 9.69 6.36 -1.99
CA VAL A 173 9.60 5.27 -1.02
C VAL A 173 10.00 3.95 -1.66
N VAL A 174 10.70 3.13 -0.89
CA VAL A 174 10.96 1.73 -1.22
C VAL A 174 9.99 0.88 -0.41
N LEU A 175 9.34 -0.06 -1.08
CA LEU A 175 8.50 -1.11 -0.48
C LEU A 175 9.12 -2.47 -0.82
N HIS A 176 8.66 -3.56 -0.20
CA HIS A 176 9.08 -4.92 -0.59
C HIS A 176 7.88 -5.82 -0.86
N THR A 177 8.04 -6.69 -1.85
CA THR A 177 7.12 -7.80 -2.09
C THR A 177 7.54 -9.01 -1.28
N SER A 178 6.62 -9.90 -0.92
CA SER A 178 6.95 -11.15 -0.23
C SER A 178 7.86 -12.08 -1.03
N GLY A 179 7.95 -11.89 -2.37
CA GLY A 179 8.75 -12.69 -3.28
C GLY A 179 8.19 -14.10 -3.45
N SER A 180 7.73 -14.47 -4.66
CA SER A 180 7.38 -15.85 -4.98
C SER A 180 8.59 -16.79 -4.98
N THR A 181 9.80 -16.23 -5.08
CA THR A 181 11.09 -16.93 -5.18
C THR A 181 11.83 -17.07 -3.85
N GLY A 182 11.15 -16.87 -2.71
CA GLY A 182 11.68 -17.12 -1.36
C GLY A 182 12.17 -15.88 -0.60
N PHE A 183 12.89 -14.96 -1.26
CA PHE A 183 13.33 -13.70 -0.63
C PHE A 183 12.53 -12.48 -1.10
N PRO A 184 12.19 -11.55 -0.19
CA PRO A 184 11.55 -10.29 -0.53
C PRO A 184 12.39 -9.46 -1.51
N LYS A 185 11.74 -8.81 -2.47
CA LYS A 185 12.40 -7.91 -3.44
C LYS A 185 11.98 -6.47 -3.19
N PRO A 186 12.93 -5.51 -3.12
CA PRO A 186 12.60 -4.10 -2.99
C PRO A 186 12.05 -3.55 -4.31
N ILE A 187 11.07 -2.65 -4.20
CA ILE A 187 10.49 -1.90 -5.31
C ILE A 187 10.53 -0.43 -4.92
N THR A 188 11.25 0.37 -5.70
CA THR A 188 11.32 1.82 -5.51
C THR A 188 10.20 2.49 -6.27
N TYR A 189 9.36 3.23 -5.55
CA TYR A 189 8.35 4.11 -6.13
C TYR A 189 8.92 5.52 -6.26
N THR A 190 8.87 6.05 -7.47
CA THR A 190 9.17 7.46 -7.77
C THR A 190 7.93 8.32 -7.60
N PHE A 191 8.12 9.63 -7.56
CA PHE A 191 6.99 10.56 -7.58
C PHE A 191 6.14 10.43 -8.86
N ALA A 192 6.75 10.16 -10.02
CA ALA A 192 6.02 9.88 -11.26
C ALA A 192 5.17 8.60 -11.16
N ALA A 193 5.71 7.53 -10.57
CA ALA A 193 4.96 6.29 -10.34
C ALA A 193 3.74 6.53 -9.44
N LEU A 194 3.90 7.29 -8.35
CA LEU A 194 2.79 7.66 -7.48
C LEU A 194 1.74 8.51 -8.18
N ARG A 195 2.17 9.47 -9.00
CA ARG A 195 1.25 10.31 -9.78
C ARG A 195 0.39 9.45 -10.72
N SER A 196 0.98 8.44 -11.34
CA SER A 196 0.29 7.52 -12.23
C SER A 196 -0.85 6.76 -11.54
N TYR A 197 -0.76 6.49 -10.22
CA TYR A 197 -1.87 5.89 -9.47
C TYR A 197 -3.02 6.86 -9.17
N ILE A 198 -2.72 8.13 -8.88
CA ILE A 198 -3.75 9.16 -8.71
C ILE A 198 -4.50 9.36 -10.03
N ALA A 199 -3.74 9.40 -11.11
CA ALA A 199 -4.21 9.37 -12.48
C ALA A 199 -5.16 8.18 -12.75
N GLN A 200 -4.79 6.95 -12.35
CA GLN A 200 -5.65 5.77 -12.48
C GLN A 200 -6.92 5.85 -11.63
N ALA A 201 -6.86 6.46 -10.44
CA ALA A 201 -8.03 6.59 -9.57
C ALA A 201 -9.11 7.49 -10.19
N ASN A 202 -8.71 8.51 -10.97
CA ASN A 202 -9.61 9.39 -11.71
C ASN A 202 -9.12 9.56 -13.16
N PRO A 203 -9.28 8.56 -14.03
CA PRO A 203 -8.77 8.59 -15.40
C PRO A 203 -9.30 9.79 -16.20
N LYS A 204 -10.54 10.21 -15.88
CA LYS A 204 -11.23 11.36 -16.45
C LYS A 204 -10.57 12.71 -16.17
N ASP A 205 -9.72 12.79 -15.14
CA ASP A 205 -8.94 14.00 -14.86
C ASP A 205 -7.75 14.16 -15.84
N ILE A 206 -7.37 13.09 -16.55
CA ILE A 206 -6.29 13.07 -17.55
C ILE A 206 -6.86 13.08 -18.97
N ASP A 207 -7.81 12.19 -19.21
CA ASP A 207 -8.50 12.02 -20.47
C ASP A 207 -10.00 11.91 -20.19
N PRO A 208 -10.77 12.98 -20.45
CA PRO A 208 -12.21 13.01 -20.21
C PRO A 208 -12.98 11.86 -20.87
N ASP A 209 -12.45 11.28 -21.94
CA ASP A 209 -13.06 10.20 -22.71
C ASP A 209 -12.62 8.80 -22.23
N CYS A 210 -11.71 8.71 -21.24
CA CYS A 210 -11.22 7.44 -20.71
C CYS A 210 -12.28 6.74 -19.85
N ALA A 211 -12.70 5.54 -20.28
CA ALA A 211 -13.59 4.67 -19.51
C ALA A 211 -12.79 3.93 -18.41
N PRO A 212 -13.35 3.79 -17.19
CA PRO A 212 -12.71 3.00 -16.14
C PRO A 212 -12.57 1.54 -16.58
N THR A 213 -11.45 0.90 -16.26
CA THR A 213 -11.26 -0.53 -16.57
C THR A 213 -12.09 -1.39 -15.62
N GLN A 214 -12.39 -2.63 -16.00
CA GLN A 214 -12.99 -3.62 -15.08
C GLN A 214 -12.21 -3.71 -13.76
N THR A 215 -10.89 -3.61 -13.83
CA THR A 215 -10.02 -3.65 -12.66
C THR A 215 -10.24 -2.44 -11.74
N ASP A 216 -10.56 -1.27 -12.28
CA ASP A 216 -10.84 -0.06 -11.50
C ASP A 216 -12.20 -0.14 -10.79
N VAL A 217 -13.18 -0.81 -11.40
CA VAL A 217 -14.49 -1.11 -10.78
C VAL A 217 -14.33 -2.08 -9.61
N PHE A 218 -13.44 -3.07 -9.73
CA PHE A 218 -13.25 -4.11 -8.71
C PHE A 218 -12.25 -3.75 -7.59
N LYS A 219 -11.30 -2.82 -7.82
CA LYS A 219 -10.24 -2.49 -6.85
C LYS A 219 -10.67 -1.61 -5.68
N ASN A 220 -11.84 -0.97 -5.74
CA ASN A 220 -12.19 0.12 -4.83
C ASN A 220 -12.79 -0.31 -3.46
N THR A 221 -12.61 -1.56 -3.05
CA THR A 221 -13.08 -2.02 -1.73
C THR A 221 -11.91 -2.60 -0.92
N TYR A 222 -11.12 -1.72 -0.29
CA TYR A 222 -10.30 -2.16 0.85
C TYR A 222 -11.24 -2.66 1.93
N GLY A 223 -11.25 -3.98 2.13
CA GLY A 223 -12.25 -4.66 2.94
C GLY A 223 -13.44 -5.19 2.14
N GLY A 224 -13.25 -5.67 0.92
CA GLY A 224 -14.18 -6.60 0.26
C GLY A 224 -13.73 -8.07 0.41
N PRO A 225 -14.60 -9.05 0.09
CA PRO A 225 -14.18 -10.44 -0.15
C PRO A 225 -13.01 -10.48 -1.13
N TYR A 226 -12.03 -11.38 -0.96
CA TYR A 226 -10.99 -11.50 -1.99
C TYR A 226 -11.64 -11.99 -3.28
N MET A 227 -11.26 -11.37 -4.39
CA MET A 227 -11.83 -11.67 -5.69
C MET A 227 -10.75 -11.73 -6.76
N SER A 228 -10.82 -12.72 -7.63
CA SER A 228 -9.80 -12.99 -8.63
C SER A 228 -10.42 -13.45 -9.94
N LEU A 229 -10.11 -12.75 -11.03
CA LEU A 229 -10.33 -13.28 -12.39
C LEU A 229 -9.51 -14.55 -12.59
N VAL A 230 -10.14 -15.61 -13.09
CA VAL A 230 -9.54 -16.92 -13.41
C VAL A 230 -9.96 -17.35 -14.83
N GLY A 231 -9.36 -18.43 -15.34
CA GLY A 231 -9.65 -18.88 -16.71
C GLY A 231 -8.62 -18.48 -17.76
N THR A 232 -7.36 -18.29 -17.38
CA THR A 232 -6.28 -18.16 -18.36
C THR A 232 -6.31 -19.36 -19.30
N ASP A 233 -6.23 -19.09 -20.61
CA ASP A 233 -6.34 -20.07 -21.70
C ASP A 233 -7.70 -20.80 -21.79
N ARG A 234 -8.78 -20.17 -21.28
CA ARG A 234 -10.16 -20.64 -21.42
C ARG A 234 -10.99 -19.70 -22.30
N LYS A 235 -12.17 -20.17 -22.74
CA LYS A 235 -13.03 -19.46 -23.72
C LYS A 235 -13.85 -18.30 -23.15
N ALA A 236 -13.94 -18.20 -21.83
CA ALA A 236 -14.69 -17.17 -21.13
C ALA A 236 -13.93 -16.73 -19.88
N ALA A 237 -14.21 -15.53 -19.37
CA ALA A 237 -13.69 -15.07 -18.09
C ALA A 237 -14.51 -15.67 -16.94
N ALA A 238 -13.83 -16.11 -15.88
CA ALA A 238 -14.48 -16.55 -14.64
C ALA A 238 -13.97 -15.78 -13.43
N LEU A 239 -14.73 -15.83 -12.34
CA LEU A 239 -14.46 -15.12 -11.10
C LEU A 239 -14.37 -16.11 -9.94
N LEU A 240 -13.29 -16.08 -9.19
CA LEU A 240 -13.16 -16.77 -7.90
C LEU A 240 -13.32 -15.76 -6.77
N ILE A 241 -14.27 -16.01 -5.87
CA ILE A 241 -14.63 -15.11 -4.75
C ILE A 241 -14.49 -15.85 -3.41
N GLU A 242 -13.78 -15.24 -2.46
CA GLU A 242 -13.78 -15.66 -1.05
C GLU A 242 -14.78 -14.82 -0.26
N PRO A 243 -16.00 -15.32 -0.01
CA PRO A 243 -17.03 -14.58 0.71
C PRO A 243 -16.63 -14.33 2.16
N ARG A 244 -17.14 -13.22 2.73
CA ARG A 244 -16.89 -12.88 4.15
C ARG A 244 -17.66 -13.75 5.13
N MET A 245 -18.86 -14.17 4.73
CA MET A 245 -19.69 -15.08 5.50
C MET A 245 -19.53 -16.48 4.93
N GLN A 246 -19.65 -17.50 5.78
CA GLN A 246 -19.70 -18.88 5.32
C GLN A 246 -20.90 -19.06 4.38
N VAL A 247 -20.69 -19.85 3.33
CA VAL A 247 -21.69 -20.11 2.31
C VAL A 247 -21.81 -21.62 2.20
N GLU A 248 -22.91 -22.16 2.68
CA GLU A 248 -23.22 -23.59 2.63
C GLU A 248 -24.45 -23.81 1.74
N GLY A 249 -24.25 -24.60 0.68
CA GLY A 249 -25.32 -24.98 -0.26
C GLY A 249 -25.64 -23.95 -1.34
N ASP A 250 -26.49 -24.35 -2.27
CA ASP A 250 -26.72 -23.62 -3.52
C ASP A 250 -27.63 -22.40 -3.36
N ALA A 251 -28.48 -22.38 -2.33
CA ALA A 251 -29.37 -21.25 -2.02
C ALA A 251 -28.58 -20.01 -1.56
N GLU A 252 -27.58 -20.19 -0.70
CA GLU A 252 -26.74 -19.09 -0.20
C GLU A 252 -25.78 -18.57 -1.28
N LYS A 253 -25.26 -19.47 -2.15
CA LYS A 253 -24.49 -19.07 -3.33
C LYS A 253 -25.33 -18.20 -4.27
N SER A 254 -26.59 -18.57 -4.52
CA SER A 254 -27.50 -17.81 -5.38
C SER A 254 -27.78 -16.42 -4.83
N LEU A 255 -28.03 -16.30 -3.51
CA LEU A 255 -28.17 -15.01 -2.82
C LEU A 255 -26.93 -14.13 -2.97
N LEU A 256 -25.73 -14.70 -2.84
CA LEU A 256 -24.48 -13.96 -3.03
C LEU A 256 -24.26 -13.54 -4.48
N GLN A 257 -24.62 -14.38 -5.46
CA GLN A 257 -24.59 -14.01 -6.87
C GLN A 257 -25.52 -12.84 -7.17
N GLU A 258 -26.72 -12.82 -6.58
CA GLU A 258 -27.63 -11.68 -6.68
C GLU A 258 -27.02 -10.41 -6.06
N GLN A 259 -26.44 -10.52 -4.87
CA GLN A 259 -25.81 -9.37 -4.18
C GLN A 259 -24.66 -8.73 -4.98
N ILE A 260 -23.87 -9.53 -5.71
CA ILE A 260 -22.77 -9.02 -6.54
C ILE A 260 -23.19 -8.72 -7.98
N GLY A 261 -24.40 -9.11 -8.39
CA GLY A 261 -24.89 -9.05 -9.76
C GLY A 261 -24.77 -7.66 -10.38
N ASP A 262 -25.17 -6.61 -9.65
CA ASP A 262 -25.04 -5.22 -10.12
C ASP A 262 -23.59 -4.78 -10.33
N SER A 263 -22.66 -5.33 -9.55
CA SER A 263 -21.23 -5.03 -9.71
C SER A 263 -20.63 -5.78 -10.89
N VAL A 264 -21.05 -7.03 -11.10
CA VAL A 264 -20.67 -7.83 -12.28
C VAL A 264 -21.23 -7.21 -13.56
N GLN A 265 -22.50 -6.79 -13.56
CA GLN A 265 -23.12 -6.15 -14.72
C GLN A 265 -22.41 -4.86 -15.11
N ARG A 266 -22.15 -3.97 -14.14
CA ARG A 266 -21.38 -2.74 -14.38
C ARG A 266 -19.99 -3.03 -14.95
N ALA A 267 -19.33 -4.10 -14.52
CA ALA A 267 -18.05 -4.51 -15.08
C ALA A 267 -18.18 -5.08 -16.49
N ASN A 268 -19.25 -5.82 -16.79
CA ASN A 268 -19.54 -6.38 -18.11
C ASN A 268 -19.90 -5.30 -19.14
N ASP A 269 -20.61 -4.25 -18.73
CA ASP A 269 -20.99 -3.12 -19.60
C ASP A 269 -19.76 -2.36 -20.12
N LEU A 270 -18.66 -2.38 -19.36
CA LEU A 270 -17.38 -1.75 -19.70
C LEU A 270 -16.42 -2.71 -20.42
N ALA A 271 -16.79 -3.97 -20.58
CA ALA A 271 -15.92 -5.01 -21.09
C ALA A 271 -16.25 -5.39 -22.54
N PRO A 272 -15.23 -5.74 -23.34
CA PRO A 272 -15.48 -6.40 -24.63
C PRO A 272 -16.17 -7.75 -24.40
N ASP A 273 -16.93 -8.22 -25.39
CA ASP A 273 -17.80 -9.40 -25.24
C ASP A 273 -17.08 -10.64 -24.68
N PHE A 274 -15.82 -10.89 -25.10
CA PHE A 274 -15.03 -12.03 -24.65
C PHE A 274 -14.57 -11.96 -23.18
N ALA A 275 -14.65 -10.79 -22.54
CA ALA A 275 -14.21 -10.55 -21.15
C ALA A 275 -15.38 -10.34 -20.19
N ARG A 276 -16.62 -10.53 -20.66
CA ARG A 276 -17.80 -10.54 -19.80
C ARG A 276 -17.82 -11.80 -18.94
N ILE A 277 -18.24 -11.63 -17.70
CA ILE A 277 -18.39 -12.70 -16.71
C ILE A 277 -19.87 -13.04 -16.65
N GLU A 278 -20.22 -14.23 -17.13
CA GLU A 278 -21.57 -14.76 -16.99
C GLU A 278 -21.84 -15.21 -15.55
N LYS A 279 -23.12 -15.29 -15.16
CA LYS A 279 -23.52 -15.61 -13.77
C LYS A 279 -23.02 -16.98 -13.31
N ASP A 280 -23.00 -17.95 -14.23
CA ASP A 280 -22.51 -19.31 -14.03
C ASP A 280 -20.98 -19.40 -14.02
N MET A 281 -20.28 -18.34 -14.43
CA MET A 281 -18.81 -18.25 -14.40
C MET A 281 -18.28 -17.66 -13.09
N ILE A 282 -19.06 -17.75 -12.02
CA ILE A 282 -18.70 -17.25 -10.68
C ILE A 282 -18.59 -18.42 -9.71
N LEU A 283 -17.37 -18.67 -9.23
CA LEU A 283 -17.02 -19.68 -8.26
C LEU A 283 -16.77 -19.04 -6.88
N PHE A 284 -17.35 -19.63 -5.84
CA PHE A 284 -17.07 -19.26 -4.45
C PHE A 284 -16.14 -20.28 -3.78
N THR A 285 -15.26 -19.79 -2.91
CA THR A 285 -14.37 -20.66 -2.13
C THR A 285 -15.13 -21.42 -1.04
N ASN A 286 -14.63 -22.60 -0.67
CA ASN A 286 -15.12 -23.35 0.48
C ASN A 286 -14.43 -22.87 1.78
N PRO A 287 -15.15 -22.71 2.91
CA PRO A 287 -14.56 -22.40 4.22
C PRO A 287 -13.40 -23.32 4.66
N ASP A 288 -13.46 -24.61 4.33
CA ASP A 288 -12.41 -25.61 4.64
C ASP A 288 -11.19 -25.50 3.71
N LYS A 289 -11.33 -24.75 2.62
CA LYS A 289 -10.29 -24.53 1.61
C LYS A 289 -10.20 -23.04 1.29
N PRO A 290 -9.89 -22.16 2.25
CA PRO A 290 -9.83 -20.73 1.98
C PRO A 290 -8.69 -20.42 1.00
N ILE A 291 -8.62 -19.17 0.59
CA ILE A 291 -7.59 -18.71 -0.33
C ILE A 291 -6.23 -18.81 0.32
N VAL A 292 -5.27 -19.33 -0.45
CA VAL A 292 -3.91 -19.53 0.04
C VAL A 292 -3.27 -18.18 0.29
N ARG A 293 -2.83 -17.96 1.54
CA ARG A 293 -2.20 -16.74 2.00
C ARG A 293 -0.83 -17.04 2.58
N ALA A 294 0.14 -16.17 2.31
CA ALA A 294 1.43 -16.21 2.97
C ALA A 294 1.29 -15.86 4.45
N SER A 295 2.34 -16.06 5.25
CA SER A 295 2.42 -15.64 6.67
C SER A 295 2.08 -14.15 6.90
N LYS A 296 2.15 -13.34 5.84
CA LYS A 296 1.80 -11.91 5.88
C LYS A 296 0.31 -11.60 5.65
N GLY A 297 -0.52 -12.61 5.38
CA GLY A 297 -1.94 -12.47 5.01
C GLY A 297 -2.16 -12.15 3.52
N THR A 298 -1.09 -11.91 2.76
CA THR A 298 -1.14 -11.63 1.32
C THR A 298 -1.52 -12.89 0.55
N VAL A 299 -2.44 -12.74 -0.42
CA VAL A 299 -2.87 -13.87 -1.25
C VAL A 299 -1.74 -14.35 -2.16
N GLN A 300 -1.55 -15.66 -2.20
CA GLN A 300 -0.66 -16.35 -3.10
C GLN A 300 -1.45 -16.85 -4.31
N ARG A 301 -1.69 -15.96 -5.29
CA ARG A 301 -2.55 -16.24 -6.46
C ARG A 301 -2.24 -17.58 -7.13
N ASN A 302 -0.98 -17.86 -7.43
CA ASN A 302 -0.61 -19.11 -8.11
C ASN A 302 -0.93 -20.35 -7.26
N ALA A 303 -0.60 -20.33 -5.97
CA ALA A 303 -0.91 -21.44 -5.07
C ALA A 303 -2.43 -21.63 -4.91
N THR A 304 -3.21 -20.54 -4.89
CA THR A 304 -4.68 -20.60 -4.90
C THR A 304 -5.21 -21.21 -6.18
N LEU A 305 -4.70 -20.82 -7.35
CA LEU A 305 -5.12 -21.38 -8.64
C LEU A 305 -4.79 -22.87 -8.76
N GLU A 306 -3.62 -23.30 -8.25
CA GLU A 306 -3.27 -24.72 -8.17
C GLU A 306 -4.20 -25.48 -7.23
N ALA A 307 -4.49 -24.91 -6.05
CA ALA A 307 -5.40 -25.52 -5.09
C ALA A 307 -6.81 -25.68 -5.70
N TYR A 308 -7.32 -24.66 -6.39
CA TYR A 308 -8.66 -24.62 -6.98
C TYR A 308 -8.76 -25.16 -8.42
N LYS A 309 -7.68 -25.75 -8.95
CA LYS A 309 -7.62 -26.15 -10.35
C LYS A 309 -8.78 -27.07 -10.74
N LYS A 310 -9.14 -28.03 -9.88
CA LYS A 310 -10.21 -29.00 -10.17
C LYS A 310 -11.58 -28.33 -10.27
N GLU A 311 -11.90 -27.45 -9.34
CA GLU A 311 -13.18 -26.73 -9.31
C GLU A 311 -13.29 -25.73 -10.46
N ILE A 312 -12.19 -25.07 -10.81
CA ILE A 312 -12.12 -24.20 -11.98
C ILE A 312 -12.32 -25.03 -13.25
N ASP A 313 -11.62 -26.15 -13.41
CA ASP A 313 -11.78 -27.01 -14.58
C ASP A 313 -13.22 -27.52 -14.72
N GLN A 314 -13.84 -27.94 -13.61
CA GLN A 314 -15.25 -28.37 -13.57
C GLN A 314 -16.22 -27.24 -13.96
N LEU A 315 -15.99 -26.00 -13.50
CA LEU A 315 -16.78 -24.83 -13.89
C LEU A 315 -16.84 -24.66 -15.41
N TYR A 316 -15.71 -24.86 -16.10
CA TYR A 316 -15.63 -24.77 -17.56
C TYR A 316 -16.18 -26.00 -18.29
N GLU A 317 -16.31 -27.14 -17.63
CA GLU A 317 -16.96 -28.33 -18.19
C GLU A 317 -18.49 -28.23 -18.10
N GLU A 318 -19.01 -27.59 -17.05
CA GLU A 318 -20.44 -27.41 -16.80
C GLU A 318 -21.06 -26.22 -17.56
N SER A 319 -20.26 -25.22 -17.95
CA SER A 319 -20.72 -24.05 -18.72
C SER A 319 -20.60 -24.19 -20.25
N LEU A 320 -20.20 -25.37 -20.75
CA LEU A 320 -20.09 -25.70 -22.18
C LEU A 320 -21.38 -26.27 -22.79
#